data_AF-A0A353HYA3-F1
#
_entry.id   AF-A0A353HYA3-F1
#
_cell.length_a   1.000
_cell.length_b   1.000
_cell.length_c   1.000
_cell.angle_alpha   90.00
_cell.angle_beta   90.00
_cell.angle_gamma   90.00
#
_symmetry.space_group_name_H-M   'P 1'
#
loop_
_entity.id
_entity.type
_entity.pdbx_description
1 polymer ?
#
loop_
_entity_poly.entity_id
_entity_poly.type
_entity_poly.pdbx_seq_one_letter_code
_entity_poly.pdbx_strand_id
1 'polypeptide(L)'
;MPTPAPVSEAEPGAWAGLDGARLPASQVKALAVTQLVVPPRRPDCATDLATPGAPNGEPWPADSGYIAGYPVGNQGKEMSVVVDNSANEAPVFVKIHDLDRRSNVRHAYVESHATFTVDGLAAGRYEVRYQNVVTEAAHAACTGAVPLRQAASGL
;
A
#
# COMPACT_ATOMS: atom_id res chain seq x y z
N MET A 1 65.71 44.00 -35.35
CA MET A 1 64.36 43.53 -35.02
C MET A 1 64.22 42.10 -35.52
N PRO A 2 64.18 41.10 -34.63
CA PRO A 2 64.04 39.70 -35.02
C PRO A 2 62.56 39.31 -35.20
N THR A 3 62.24 38.79 -36.38
CA THR A 3 60.98 38.14 -36.74
C THR A 3 60.89 36.77 -36.04
N PRO A 4 59.76 36.39 -35.42
CA PRO A 4 59.62 35.04 -34.86
C PRO A 4 59.46 33.98 -35.95
N ALA A 5 60.18 32.87 -35.78
CA ALA A 5 60.08 31.65 -36.58
C ALA A 5 58.75 30.90 -36.30
N PRO A 6 58.27 30.06 -37.24
CA PRO A 6 56.96 29.41 -37.14
C PRO A 6 56.93 28.33 -36.06
N VAL A 7 55.85 28.30 -35.28
CA VAL A 7 55.53 27.21 -34.37
C VAL A 7 55.15 25.96 -35.16
N SER A 8 55.83 24.86 -34.88
CA SER A 8 55.55 23.54 -35.46
C SER A 8 54.23 23.00 -34.89
N GLU A 9 53.30 22.72 -35.79
CA GLU A 9 51.99 22.10 -35.56
C GLU A 9 52.18 20.71 -34.92
N ALA A 10 51.58 20.48 -33.75
CA ALA A 10 51.52 19.16 -33.12
C ALA A 10 50.23 18.46 -33.54
N GLU A 11 50.38 17.20 -33.95
CA GLU A 11 49.49 16.46 -34.83
C GLU A 11 48.08 16.13 -34.26
N PRO A 12 47.06 16.04 -35.15
CA PRO A 12 45.69 15.67 -34.80
C PRO A 12 45.55 14.15 -34.67
N GLY A 13 45.58 13.60 -33.46
CA GLY A 13 45.44 12.14 -33.33
C GLY A 13 45.16 11.55 -31.95
N ALA A 14 45.16 12.32 -30.87
CA ALA A 14 45.13 11.76 -29.51
C ALA A 14 43.73 11.68 -28.84
N TRP A 15 42.64 11.86 -29.58
CA TRP A 15 41.27 11.77 -29.03
C TRP A 15 40.49 10.55 -29.55
N ALA A 16 41.07 9.76 -30.46
CA ALA A 16 40.42 8.60 -31.04
C ALA A 16 40.89 7.32 -30.34
N GLY A 17 40.27 6.99 -29.21
CA GLY A 17 40.38 5.64 -28.65
C GLY A 17 40.24 5.59 -27.14
N LEU A 18 39.00 5.71 -26.65
CA LEU A 18 38.48 4.83 -25.59
C LEU A 18 36.98 4.71 -25.86
N ASP A 19 36.67 3.65 -26.60
CA ASP A 19 35.44 2.88 -26.62
C ASP A 19 34.18 3.57 -26.11
N GLY A 20 33.18 3.63 -26.99
CA GLY A 20 31.80 3.99 -26.66
C GLY A 20 31.30 3.18 -25.46
N ALA A 21 31.51 3.74 -24.26
CA ALA A 21 30.79 3.37 -23.07
C ALA A 21 29.36 3.79 -23.34
N ARG A 22 28.60 2.89 -23.97
CA ARG A 22 27.15 2.89 -23.91
C ARG A 22 26.84 2.82 -22.42
N LEU A 23 26.66 4.00 -21.81
CA LEU A 23 26.11 4.12 -20.46
C LEU A 23 24.95 3.14 -20.42
N PRO A 24 24.96 2.14 -19.50
CA PRO A 24 23.88 1.18 -19.44
C PRO A 24 22.61 2.01 -19.36
N ALA A 25 21.72 1.85 -20.35
CA ALA A 25 20.45 2.56 -20.37
C ALA A 25 19.87 2.38 -18.98
N SER A 26 19.71 3.49 -18.24
CA SER A 26 19.21 3.46 -16.88
C SER A 26 17.94 2.60 -16.91
N GLN A 27 17.99 1.38 -16.37
CA GLN A 27 16.81 0.53 -16.32
C GLN A 27 15.91 1.08 -15.23
N VAL A 28 15.32 2.25 -15.48
CA VAL A 28 14.25 2.79 -14.66
C VAL A 28 13.04 1.90 -14.96
N LYS A 29 12.92 0.80 -14.22
CA LYS A 29 11.70 -0.01 -14.21
C LYS A 29 10.71 0.73 -13.32
N ALA A 30 9.73 1.38 -13.94
CA ALA A 30 8.64 1.99 -13.21
C ALA A 30 7.80 0.88 -12.55
N LEU A 31 7.67 0.94 -11.22
CA LEU A 31 6.73 0.13 -10.46
C LEU A 31 5.32 0.64 -10.70
N ALA A 32 4.38 -0.23 -11.02
CA ALA A 32 2.98 0.15 -11.07
C ALA A 32 2.44 0.20 -9.63
N VAL A 33 2.08 1.39 -9.15
CA VAL A 33 1.50 1.58 -7.82
C VAL A 33 0.03 1.90 -7.98
N THR A 34 -0.82 1.12 -7.33
CA THR A 34 -2.27 1.39 -7.24
C THR A 34 -2.61 1.77 -5.81
N GLN A 35 -3.51 2.74 -5.62
CA GLN A 35 -3.96 3.14 -4.29
C GLN A 35 -5.46 2.84 -4.11
N LEU A 36 -5.80 2.13 -3.03
CA LEU A 36 -7.15 2.02 -2.50
C LEU A 36 -7.29 3.05 -1.38
N VAL A 37 -8.14 4.06 -1.57
CA VAL A 37 -8.50 5.02 -0.52
C VAL A 37 -9.81 4.57 0.13
N VAL A 38 -9.77 4.27 1.42
CA VAL A 38 -10.95 3.87 2.18
C VAL A 38 -11.68 5.14 2.65
N PRO A 39 -12.97 5.29 2.36
CA PRO A 39 -13.73 6.44 2.82
C PRO A 39 -13.88 6.44 4.35
N PRO A 40 -13.96 7.62 4.98
CA PRO A 40 -14.25 7.74 6.40
C PRO A 40 -15.55 7.02 6.77
N ARG A 41 -15.50 6.14 7.77
CA ARG A 41 -16.68 5.53 8.37
C ARG A 41 -16.50 5.38 9.87
N ARG A 42 -17.57 5.63 10.61
CA ARG A 42 -17.71 5.26 12.01
C ARG A 42 -18.54 3.98 12.11
N PRO A 43 -18.21 3.03 13.01
CA PRO A 43 -19.09 1.91 13.30
C PRO A 43 -20.47 2.40 13.74
N ASP A 44 -21.53 1.80 13.19
CA ASP A 44 -22.91 2.05 13.60
C ASP A 44 -23.38 0.92 14.52
N CYS A 45 -23.48 1.19 15.81
CA CYS A 45 -23.84 0.17 16.80
C CYS A 45 -25.24 -0.43 16.68
N ALA A 46 -26.16 0.23 15.97
CA ALA A 46 -27.49 -0.33 15.78
C ALA A 46 -27.49 -1.44 14.72
N THR A 47 -26.56 -1.38 13.76
CA THR A 47 -26.58 -2.24 12.56
C THR A 47 -25.32 -3.08 12.37
N ASP A 48 -24.20 -2.65 12.94
CA ASP A 48 -22.93 -3.32 12.77
C ASP A 48 -22.80 -4.51 13.73
N LEU A 49 -22.52 -5.67 13.16
CA LEU A 49 -22.20 -6.86 13.93
C LEU A 49 -20.70 -6.95 14.17
N ALA A 50 -20.33 -7.38 15.37
CA ALA A 50 -18.94 -7.65 15.70
C ALA A 50 -18.37 -8.74 14.79
N THR A 51 -17.11 -8.56 14.42
CA THR A 51 -16.31 -9.46 13.59
C THR A 51 -15.22 -10.06 14.47
N PRO A 52 -15.47 -11.19 15.16
CA PRO A 52 -14.59 -11.69 16.22
C PRO A 52 -13.21 -12.15 15.71
N GLY A 53 -13.11 -12.49 14.43
CA GLY A 53 -11.86 -12.90 13.78
C GLY A 53 -11.96 -12.83 12.27
N ALA A 54 -10.84 -13.12 11.61
CA ALA A 54 -10.76 -13.17 10.16
C ALA A 54 -11.60 -14.34 9.61
N PRO A 55 -12.03 -14.28 8.33
CA PRO A 55 -12.87 -15.33 7.76
C PRO A 55 -12.26 -16.73 7.72
N ASN A 56 -10.94 -16.86 7.92
CA ASN A 56 -10.24 -18.14 8.05
C ASN A 56 -10.16 -18.66 9.51
N GLY A 57 -10.77 -17.96 10.48
CA GLY A 57 -10.79 -18.33 11.90
C GLY A 57 -9.59 -17.85 12.70
N GLU A 58 -8.58 -17.25 12.05
CA GLU A 58 -7.45 -16.63 12.73
C GLU A 58 -7.91 -15.33 13.43
N PRO A 59 -7.28 -14.96 14.56
CA PRO A 59 -7.53 -13.66 15.17
C PRO A 59 -7.08 -12.53 14.23
N TRP A 60 -7.69 -11.35 14.37
CA TRP A 60 -7.17 -10.17 13.71
C TRP A 60 -5.75 -9.86 14.21
N PRO A 61 -4.81 -9.52 13.31
CA PRO A 61 -3.49 -9.04 13.70
C PRO A 61 -3.57 -7.83 14.64
N ALA A 62 -2.57 -7.69 15.51
CA ALA A 62 -2.45 -6.51 16.37
C ALA A 62 -2.14 -5.25 15.54
N ASP A 63 -1.23 -5.40 14.57
CA ASP A 63 -0.78 -4.33 13.69
C ASP A 63 -1.22 -4.58 12.25
N SER A 64 -1.24 -3.52 11.45
CA SER A 64 -1.46 -3.60 10.01
C SER A 64 -0.49 -4.56 9.31
N GLY A 65 -1.00 -5.54 8.57
CA GLY A 65 -0.18 -6.59 7.98
C GLY A 65 -0.96 -7.72 7.30
N TYR A 66 -0.24 -8.74 6.83
CA TYR A 66 -0.86 -9.95 6.32
C TYR A 66 -1.49 -10.77 7.44
N ILE A 67 -2.66 -11.33 7.17
CA ILE A 67 -3.36 -12.19 8.14
C ILE A 67 -2.77 -13.61 8.05
N ALA A 68 -2.48 -14.19 9.22
CA ALA A 68 -1.97 -15.55 9.33
C ALA A 68 -2.88 -16.57 8.63
N GLY A 69 -2.31 -17.68 8.18
CA GLY A 69 -3.05 -18.78 7.54
C GLY A 69 -3.52 -18.51 6.09
N TYR A 70 -3.53 -17.27 5.60
CA TYR A 70 -3.80 -16.99 4.19
C TYR A 70 -2.53 -17.17 3.32
N PRO A 71 -2.66 -17.73 2.10
CA PRO A 71 -1.53 -17.85 1.19
C PRO A 71 -1.09 -16.48 0.63
N VAL A 72 0.22 -16.31 0.50
CA VAL A 72 0.86 -15.16 -0.14
C VAL A 72 1.30 -15.59 -1.56
N GLY A 73 0.37 -15.52 -2.52
CA GLY A 73 0.58 -15.98 -3.91
C GLY A 73 1.09 -14.92 -4.90
N ASN A 74 1.43 -15.29 -6.11
CA ASN A 74 1.71 -14.32 -7.19
C ASN A 74 2.80 -13.26 -6.86
N GLN A 75 3.91 -13.73 -6.30
CA GLN A 75 5.04 -12.88 -5.95
C GLN A 75 5.73 -12.35 -7.21
N GLY A 76 6.12 -11.08 -7.17
CA GLY A 76 6.84 -10.38 -8.23
C GLY A 76 7.49 -9.12 -7.69
N LYS A 77 7.86 -8.19 -8.58
CA LYS A 77 8.48 -6.90 -8.22
C LYS A 77 7.98 -5.75 -9.07
N GLU A 78 6.91 -5.96 -9.82
CA GLU A 78 6.44 -5.03 -10.83
C GLU A 78 5.37 -4.11 -10.27
N MET A 79 4.59 -4.59 -9.28
CA MET A 79 3.44 -3.86 -8.78
C MET A 79 3.35 -3.85 -7.26
N SER A 80 2.72 -2.78 -6.75
CA SER A 80 2.32 -2.64 -5.36
C SER A 80 0.94 -2.01 -5.25
N VAL A 81 0.25 -2.33 -4.15
CA VAL A 81 -1.04 -1.74 -3.79
C VAL A 81 -0.89 -1.04 -2.44
N VAL A 82 -1.14 0.26 -2.40
CA VAL A 82 -1.23 1.03 -1.16
C VAL A 82 -2.68 1.06 -0.70
N VAL A 83 -2.93 0.59 0.51
CA VAL A 83 -4.22 0.73 1.18
C VAL A 83 -4.12 1.91 2.13
N ASP A 84 -4.84 2.98 1.83
CA ASP A 84 -4.94 4.18 2.67
C ASP A 84 -6.25 4.13 3.46
N ASN A 85 -6.14 3.78 4.74
CA ASN A 85 -7.24 3.76 5.71
C ASN A 85 -7.12 4.92 6.71
N SER A 86 -6.35 5.97 6.38
CA SER A 86 -5.99 7.07 7.30
C SER A 86 -7.21 7.86 7.80
N ALA A 87 -8.25 7.97 6.97
CA ALA A 87 -9.43 8.77 7.28
C ALA A 87 -10.57 7.95 7.91
N ASN A 88 -10.40 6.64 8.08
CA ASN A 88 -11.44 5.73 8.56
C ASN A 88 -11.20 5.32 10.02
N GLU A 89 -12.26 5.35 10.83
CA GLU A 89 -12.19 5.03 12.26
C GLU A 89 -12.29 3.52 12.53
N ALA A 90 -12.70 2.74 11.53
CA ALA A 90 -12.70 1.28 11.60
C ALA A 90 -11.44 0.69 10.93
N PRO A 91 -10.87 -0.39 11.49
CA PRO A 91 -9.93 -1.22 10.75
C PRO A 91 -10.62 -1.87 9.54
N VAL A 92 -9.83 -2.29 8.56
CA VAL A 92 -10.33 -2.94 7.34
C VAL A 92 -9.63 -4.27 7.06
N PHE A 93 -10.42 -5.23 6.57
CA PHE A 93 -9.93 -6.43 5.94
C PHE A 93 -9.89 -6.21 4.43
N VAL A 94 -8.71 -6.40 3.84
CA VAL A 94 -8.46 -6.20 2.41
C VAL A 94 -8.14 -7.54 1.75
N LYS A 95 -8.70 -7.73 0.56
CA LYS A 95 -8.45 -8.89 -0.29
C LYS A 95 -8.06 -8.45 -1.68
N ILE A 96 -6.96 -9.01 -2.19
CA ILE A 96 -6.54 -8.83 -3.58
C ILE A 96 -6.85 -10.09 -4.37
N HIS A 97 -7.63 -9.92 -5.43
CA HIS A 97 -8.04 -10.98 -6.34
C HIS A 97 -7.32 -10.81 -7.68
N ASP A 98 -6.60 -11.83 -8.12
CA ASP A 98 -6.03 -11.90 -9.46
C ASP A 98 -7.14 -12.28 -10.44
N LEU A 99 -7.43 -11.40 -11.40
CA LEU A 99 -8.50 -11.61 -12.37
C LEU A 99 -8.14 -12.65 -13.44
N ASP A 100 -6.85 -12.83 -13.73
CA ASP A 100 -6.38 -13.78 -14.74
C ASP A 100 -6.34 -15.20 -14.15
N ARG A 101 -5.90 -15.35 -12.89
CA ARG A 101 -5.89 -16.63 -12.16
C ARG A 101 -7.21 -16.95 -11.45
N ARG A 102 -8.12 -15.97 -11.34
CA ARG A 102 -9.41 -16.06 -10.65
C ARG A 102 -9.26 -16.55 -9.20
N SER A 103 -8.26 -16.04 -8.49
CA SER A 103 -7.94 -16.47 -7.12
C SER A 103 -7.55 -15.29 -6.23
N ASN A 104 -7.78 -15.44 -4.92
CA ASN A 104 -7.33 -14.46 -3.94
C ASN A 104 -5.85 -14.71 -3.62
N VAL A 105 -5.01 -13.68 -3.78
CA VAL A 105 -3.55 -13.82 -3.71
C VAL A 105 -2.93 -13.12 -2.51
N ARG A 106 -3.64 -12.16 -1.90
CA ARG A 106 -3.23 -11.43 -0.69
C ARG A 106 -4.44 -11.15 0.19
N HIS A 107 -4.25 -11.27 1.49
CA HIS A 107 -5.24 -10.90 2.50
C HIS A 107 -4.52 -10.12 3.61
N ALA A 108 -4.98 -8.90 3.86
CA ALA A 108 -4.35 -8.00 4.80
C ALA A 108 -5.38 -7.43 5.77
N TYR A 109 -4.91 -7.09 6.95
CA TYR A 109 -5.59 -6.28 7.94
C TYR A 109 -4.90 -4.92 7.96
N VAL A 110 -5.68 -3.84 7.98
CA VAL A 110 -5.16 -2.47 8.11
C VAL A 110 -5.92 -1.79 9.22
N GLU A 111 -5.21 -1.28 10.21
CA GLU A 111 -5.81 -0.63 11.37
C GLU A 111 -6.56 0.65 10.98
N SER A 112 -7.43 1.10 11.90
CA SER A 112 -8.01 2.44 11.82
C SER A 112 -6.90 3.49 11.71
N HIS A 113 -7.08 4.48 10.86
CA HIS A 113 -6.13 5.57 10.67
C HIS A 113 -4.73 5.16 10.18
N ALA A 114 -4.57 3.94 9.64
CA ALA A 114 -3.30 3.44 9.14
C ALA A 114 -3.24 3.37 7.61
N THR A 115 -2.03 3.21 7.09
CA THR A 115 -1.75 2.93 5.69
C THR A 115 -0.88 1.68 5.60
N PHE A 116 -1.19 0.78 4.68
CA PHE A 116 -0.42 -0.45 4.47
C PHE A 116 -0.10 -0.65 3.00
N THR A 117 1.15 -1.02 2.69
CA THR A 117 1.57 -1.33 1.32
C THR A 117 1.69 -2.82 1.13
N VAL A 118 0.88 -3.36 0.23
CA VAL A 118 1.02 -4.70 -0.31
C VAL A 118 1.99 -4.63 -1.48
N ASP A 119 3.23 -5.03 -1.24
CA ASP A 119 4.28 -5.06 -2.25
C ASP A 119 4.46 -6.46 -2.85
N GLY A 120 5.44 -6.55 -3.76
CA GLY A 120 5.88 -7.81 -4.31
C GLY A 120 4.80 -8.53 -5.12
N LEU A 121 3.97 -7.79 -5.86
CA LEU A 121 2.99 -8.37 -6.78
C LEU A 121 3.59 -8.47 -8.18
N ALA A 122 3.39 -9.62 -8.82
CA ALA A 122 3.68 -9.78 -10.23
C ALA A 122 2.80 -8.85 -11.07
N ALA A 123 3.26 -8.50 -12.28
CA ALA A 123 2.46 -7.77 -13.25
C ALA A 123 1.18 -8.56 -13.59
N GLY A 124 0.03 -7.86 -13.66
CA GLY A 124 -1.26 -8.49 -13.90
C GLY A 124 -2.44 -7.55 -13.68
N ARG A 125 -3.65 -8.09 -13.75
CA ARG A 125 -4.87 -7.34 -13.42
C ARG A 125 -5.41 -7.83 -12.09
N TYR A 126 -5.55 -6.91 -11.14
CA TYR A 126 -6.07 -7.21 -9.82
C TYR A 126 -7.32 -6.41 -9.52
N GLU A 127 -8.19 -7.01 -8.73
CA GLU A 127 -9.27 -6.34 -8.06
C GLU A 127 -8.98 -6.29 -6.55
N VAL A 128 -9.07 -5.09 -5.98
CA VAL A 128 -8.87 -4.89 -4.54
C VAL A 128 -10.25 -4.66 -3.92
N ARG A 129 -10.59 -5.49 -2.93
CA ARG A 129 -11.84 -5.39 -2.18
C ARG A 129 -11.52 -5.16 -0.72
N TYR A 130 -12.37 -4.41 -0.04
CA TYR A 130 -12.26 -4.21 1.40
C TYR A 130 -13.60 -4.40 2.10
N GLN A 131 -13.54 -4.68 3.39
CA GLN A 131 -14.67 -4.59 4.31
C GLN A 131 -14.19 -3.96 5.62
N ASN A 132 -15.05 -3.17 6.27
CA ASN A 132 -14.77 -2.68 7.61
C ASN A 132 -14.86 -3.82 8.61
N VAL A 133 -13.96 -3.83 9.57
CA VAL A 133 -13.92 -4.76 10.68
C VAL A 133 -14.43 -4.03 11.92
N VAL A 134 -15.38 -4.65 12.60
CA VAL A 134 -15.92 -4.14 13.85
C VAL A 134 -15.43 -5.09 14.93
N THR A 135 -14.37 -4.70 15.65
CA THR A 135 -13.83 -5.56 16.70
C THR A 135 -14.83 -5.67 17.86
N GLU A 136 -14.76 -6.76 18.62
CA GLU A 136 -15.59 -6.95 19.82
C GLU A 136 -15.45 -5.76 20.79
N ALA A 137 -14.23 -5.24 20.95
CA ALA A 137 -13.95 -4.07 21.77
C ALA A 137 -14.63 -2.80 21.23
N ALA A 138 -14.58 -2.56 19.92
CA ALA A 138 -15.23 -1.41 19.29
C ALA A 138 -16.77 -1.49 19.39
N HIS A 139 -17.34 -2.68 19.16
CA HIS A 139 -18.76 -2.93 19.32
C HIS A 139 -19.22 -2.75 20.78
N ALA A 140 -18.46 -3.28 21.74
CA ALA A 140 -18.75 -3.12 23.17
C ALA A 140 -18.66 -1.65 23.62
N ALA A 141 -17.64 -0.92 23.20
CA ALA A 141 -17.46 0.49 23.55
C ALA A 141 -18.63 1.36 23.06
N CYS A 142 -19.14 1.08 21.86
CA CYS A 142 -20.19 1.88 21.26
C CYS A 142 -21.61 1.45 21.71
N THR A 143 -21.84 0.19 22.09
CA THR A 143 -23.09 -0.24 22.76
C THR A 143 -23.17 0.14 24.24
N GLY A 144 -22.03 0.24 24.92
CA GLY A 144 -21.93 0.65 26.33
C GLY A 144 -21.99 2.16 26.57
N ALA A 145 -21.92 2.98 25.51
CA ALA A 145 -22.05 4.43 25.60
C ALA A 145 -23.52 4.82 25.89
N VAL A 146 -23.91 4.79 27.17
CA VAL A 146 -25.19 5.36 27.63
C VAL A 146 -25.22 6.85 27.27
N PRO A 147 -26.25 7.36 26.57
CA PRO A 147 -26.35 8.79 26.33
C PRO A 147 -26.56 9.48 27.67
N LEU A 148 -25.60 10.30 28.09
CA LEU A 148 -25.79 11.27 29.17
C LEU A 148 -26.95 12.18 28.74
N ARG A 149 -28.15 11.90 29.27
CA ARG A 149 -29.27 12.86 29.24
C ARG A 149 -28.74 14.14 29.86
N GLN A 150 -28.53 15.17 29.03
CA GLN A 150 -28.38 16.53 29.52
C GLN A 150 -29.65 16.86 30.31
N ALA A 151 -29.54 16.85 31.63
CA ALA A 151 -30.55 17.43 32.49
C ALA A 151 -30.52 18.93 32.22
N ALA A 152 -31.52 19.42 31.50
CA ALA A 152 -31.80 20.83 31.42
C ALA A 152 -32.09 21.32 32.85
N SER A 153 -31.20 22.14 33.41
CA SER A 153 -31.48 22.91 34.62
C SER A 153 -32.61 23.89 34.29
N GLY A 154 -33.82 23.53 34.69
CA GLY A 154 -34.99 24.39 34.66
C GLY A 154 -35.19 25.06 36.03
N LEU A 155 -35.21 26.39 35.97
CA LEU A 155 -35.83 27.38 36.88
C LEU A 155 -35.21 27.58 38.26
#